data_AF-A0A9P5WL73-F1
#
_entry.id   AF-A0A9P5WL73-F1
#
_cell.length_a   1.000
_cell.length_b   1.000
_cell.length_c   1.000
_cell.angle_alpha   90.00
_cell.angle_beta   90.00
_cell.angle_gamma   90.00
#
_symmetry.space_group_name_H-M   'P 1'
#
loop_
_entity.id
_entity.type
_entity.pdbx_description
1 polymer ?
#
loop_
_entity_poly.entity_id
_entity_poly.type
_entity_poly.pdbx_seq_one_letter_code
_entity_poly.pdbx_strand_id
1 'polypeptide(L)'
;MLHKCYRLIYVLLSASEPVAEALVPIHNQLLTVRRCLLEVKKWGGDFTVRDLYPYQMKLASLDNMRVDGKFLDKDKEIPEGQGICNSLLSECYDILYELQDSVVDESGSDDEEESSELRGSKGLEVVV
;
A
#
# COMPACT_ATOMS: atom_id res chain seq x y z
N MET A 1 21.11 22.87 -26.09
CA MET A 1 21.46 21.84 -25.10
C MET A 1 21.30 22.27 -23.63
N LEU A 2 21.12 23.56 -23.30
CA LEU A 2 20.85 23.98 -21.92
C LEU A 2 19.53 23.45 -21.34
N HIS A 3 18.43 23.44 -22.11
CA HIS A 3 17.10 23.06 -21.58
C HIS A 3 17.04 21.63 -21.02
N LYS A 4 17.77 20.68 -21.62
CA LYS A 4 17.84 19.30 -21.12
C LYS A 4 18.63 19.22 -19.81
N CYS A 5 19.72 19.98 -19.69
CA CYS A 5 20.50 20.06 -18.46
C CYS A 5 19.72 20.75 -17.35
N TYR A 6 19.00 21.85 -17.64
CA TYR A 6 18.13 22.49 -16.65
C TYR A 6 17.02 21.57 -16.18
N ARG A 7 16.38 20.82 -17.08
CA ARG A 7 15.36 19.86 -16.69
C ARG A 7 15.93 18.73 -15.83
N LEU A 8 17.10 18.20 -16.19
CA LEU A 8 17.76 17.16 -15.41
C LEU A 8 18.21 17.69 -14.03
N ILE A 9 18.78 18.89 -13.99
CA ILE A 9 19.17 19.57 -12.74
C ILE A 9 17.94 19.83 -11.89
N TYR A 10 16.83 20.32 -12.46
CA TYR A 10 15.59 20.51 -11.70
C TYR A 10 15.03 19.20 -11.17
N VAL A 11 14.98 18.14 -11.98
CA VAL A 11 14.53 16.81 -11.53
C VAL A 11 15.42 16.28 -10.40
N LEU A 12 16.74 16.43 -10.52
CA LEU A 12 17.70 16.03 -9.49
C LEU A 12 17.61 16.93 -8.25
N LEU A 13 17.37 18.24 -8.42
CA LEU A 13 17.27 19.21 -7.34
C LEU A 13 15.99 18.97 -6.53
N SER A 14 14.87 18.75 -7.21
CA SER A 14 13.59 18.34 -6.60
C SER A 14 13.69 16.96 -5.93
N ALA A 15 14.54 16.07 -6.44
CA ALA A 15 14.86 14.80 -5.76
C ALA A 15 15.85 14.95 -4.60
N SER A 16 16.55 16.09 -4.52
CA SER A 16 17.54 16.42 -3.48
C SER A 16 17.00 17.33 -2.37
N GLU A 17 15.74 17.79 -2.47
CA GLU A 17 15.09 18.49 -1.37
C GLU A 17 15.09 17.55 -0.15
N PRO A 18 15.65 17.99 0.98
CA PRO A 18 15.66 17.17 2.17
C PRO A 18 14.21 16.89 2.59
N VAL A 19 13.86 15.61 2.70
CA VAL A 19 12.59 15.20 3.30
C VAL A 19 12.53 15.85 4.68
N ALA A 20 11.52 16.69 4.92
CA ALA A 20 11.37 17.40 6.19
C ALA A 20 11.41 16.41 7.36
N GLU A 21 11.95 16.81 8.51
CA GLU A 21 12.14 15.92 9.67
C GLU A 21 10.84 15.20 10.08
N ALA A 22 9.70 15.86 9.91
CA ALA A 22 8.37 15.29 10.18
C ALA A 22 8.02 14.08 9.29
N LEU A 23 8.54 14.03 8.05
CA LEU A 23 8.27 12.98 7.08
C LEU A 23 9.30 11.84 7.10
N VAL A 24 10.49 12.07 7.64
CA VAL A 24 11.56 11.05 7.77
C VAL A 24 11.05 9.72 8.35
N PRO A 25 10.28 9.67 9.45
CA PRO A 25 9.79 8.39 9.99
C PRO A 25 8.86 7.66 9.02
N ILE A 26 8.02 8.38 8.26
CA ILE A 26 7.09 7.82 7.27
C ILE A 26 7.88 7.28 6.08
N HIS A 27 8.79 8.09 5.54
CA HIS A 27 9.66 7.75 4.44
C HIS A 27 10.47 6.46 4.71
N ASN A 28 11.08 6.34 5.89
CA ASN A 28 11.88 5.17 6.25
C ASN A 28 11.04 3.89 6.41
N GLN A 29 9.81 4.03 6.93
CA GLN A 29 8.88 2.91 7.02
C GLN A 29 8.45 2.45 5.62
N LEU A 30 8.12 3.38 4.73
CA LEU A 30 7.79 3.08 3.34
C LEU A 30 8.95 2.41 2.59
N LEU A 31 10.19 2.87 2.78
CA LEU A 31 11.36 2.23 2.17
C LEU A 31 11.55 0.78 2.65
N THR A 32 11.32 0.54 3.94
CA THR A 32 11.37 -0.81 4.51
C THR A 32 10.31 -1.69 3.89
N VAL A 33 9.05 -1.23 3.85
CA VAL A 33 7.94 -1.98 3.24
C VAL A 33 8.22 -2.29 1.77
N ARG A 34 8.68 -1.30 0.99
CA ARG A 34 9.04 -1.50 -0.41
C ARG A 34 10.10 -2.61 -0.58
N ARG A 35 11.17 -2.58 0.22
CA ARG A 35 12.22 -3.60 0.16
C ARG A 35 11.65 -4.99 0.43
N CYS A 36 10.83 -5.14 1.47
CA CYS A 36 10.22 -6.43 1.79
C CYS A 36 9.27 -6.90 0.67
N LEU A 37 8.44 -6.03 0.11
CA LEU A 37 7.54 -6.38 -1.00
C LEU A 37 8.33 -6.82 -2.25
N LEU A 38 9.43 -6.13 -2.57
CA LEU A 38 10.31 -6.52 -3.68
C LEU A 38 11.02 -7.86 -3.41
N GLU A 39 11.37 -8.15 -2.16
CA GLU A 39 11.92 -9.46 -1.78
C GLU A 39 10.89 -10.57 -1.96
N VAL A 40 9.65 -10.36 -1.52
CA VAL A 40 8.54 -11.31 -1.75
C VAL A 40 8.35 -11.54 -3.25
N LYS A 41 8.31 -10.47 -4.04
CA LYS A 41 8.20 -10.55 -5.50
C LYS A 41 9.35 -11.31 -6.16
N LYS A 42 10.58 -11.08 -5.69
CA LYS A 42 11.78 -11.65 -6.31
C LYS A 42 11.99 -13.12 -5.97
N TRP A 43 11.74 -13.48 -4.71
CA TRP A 43 11.99 -14.84 -4.20
C TRP A 43 10.74 -15.72 -4.23
N GLY A 44 9.66 -15.22 -4.85
CA GLY A 44 8.35 -15.84 -5.00
C GLY A 44 8.38 -17.37 -4.91
N GLY A 45 7.88 -17.87 -3.78
CA GLY A 45 7.46 -19.25 -3.58
C GLY A 45 5.96 -19.27 -3.28
N ASP A 46 5.47 -20.31 -2.60
CA ASP A 46 4.07 -20.45 -2.18
C ASP A 46 3.71 -19.42 -1.09
N PHE A 47 3.52 -18.15 -1.45
CA PHE A 47 2.92 -17.16 -0.57
C PHE A 47 1.44 -17.03 -0.90
N THR A 48 0.62 -16.97 0.14
CA THR A 48 -0.82 -16.84 0.03
C THR A 48 -1.23 -15.37 0.16
N VAL A 49 -2.47 -15.06 -0.22
CA VAL A 49 -3.06 -13.73 0.02
C VAL A 49 -2.98 -13.34 1.50
N ARG A 50 -3.01 -14.32 2.42
CA ARG A 50 -2.90 -14.10 3.86
C ARG A 50 -1.52 -13.57 4.26
N ASP A 51 -0.46 -13.99 3.57
CA ASP A 51 0.91 -13.54 3.83
C ASP A 51 1.13 -12.08 3.42
N LEU A 52 0.27 -11.55 2.54
CA LEU A 52 0.30 -10.15 2.12
C LEU A 52 -0.43 -9.19 3.09
N TYR A 53 -1.27 -9.73 3.99
CA TYR A 53 -2.07 -8.93 4.92
C TYR A 53 -1.25 -7.99 5.85
N PRO A 54 -0.10 -8.39 6.40
CA PRO A 54 0.73 -7.49 7.20
C PRO A 54 1.19 -6.25 6.43
N TYR A 55 1.50 -6.40 5.14
CA TYR A 55 1.89 -5.28 4.28
C TYR A 55 0.71 -4.36 3.97
N GLN A 56 -0.47 -4.92 3.68
CA GLN A 56 -1.71 -4.15 3.51
C GLN A 56 -2.02 -3.30 4.75
N MET A 57 -1.99 -3.91 5.94
CA MET A 57 -2.22 -3.22 7.20
C MET A 57 -1.18 -2.14 7.46
N LYS A 58 0.09 -2.40 7.14
CA LYS A 58 1.14 -1.41 7.33
C LYS A 58 0.97 -0.21 6.40
N LEU A 59 0.64 -0.43 5.12
CA LEU A 59 0.40 0.63 4.15
C LEU A 59 -0.85 1.44 4.50
N ALA A 60 -1.95 0.77 4.90
CA ALA A 60 -3.16 1.44 5.35
C ALA A 60 -2.91 2.31 6.59
N SER A 61 -2.11 1.83 7.55
CA SER A 61 -1.71 2.62 8.71
C SER A 61 -0.90 3.87 8.35
N LEU A 62 -0.06 3.79 7.31
CA LEU A 62 0.72 4.93 6.82
C LEU A 62 -0.16 5.91 6.04
N ASP A 63 -1.09 5.40 5.23
CA ASP A 63 -2.04 6.23 4.47
C ASP A 63 -3.00 6.98 5.40
N ASN A 64 -3.44 6.36 6.49
CA ASN A 64 -4.26 7.00 7.54
C ASN A 64 -3.57 8.16 8.27
N MET A 65 -2.26 8.34 8.11
CA MET A 65 -1.57 9.54 8.61
C MET A 65 -1.83 10.77 7.72
N ARG A 66 -2.43 10.58 6.54
CA ARG A 66 -2.78 11.66 5.62
C ARG A 66 -4.13 12.24 5.95
N VAL A 67 -4.25 13.55 5.83
CA VAL A 67 -5.50 14.31 5.90
C VAL A 67 -5.73 14.91 4.52
N ASP A 68 -6.88 14.62 3.90
CA ASP A 68 -7.20 15.02 2.52
C ASP A 68 -6.11 14.64 1.51
N GLY A 69 -5.51 13.46 1.68
CA GLY A 69 -4.44 12.96 0.82
C GLY A 69 -3.08 13.65 1.02
N LYS A 70 -2.90 14.42 2.09
CA LYS A 70 -1.64 15.12 2.40
C LYS A 70 -1.10 14.70 3.76
N PHE A 71 0.21 14.55 3.86
CA PHE A 71 0.85 14.38 5.17
C PHE A 71 0.99 15.77 5.77
N LEU A 72 0.43 15.98 6.95
CA LEU A 72 0.52 17.28 7.62
C LEU A 72 1.53 17.20 8.76
N ASP A 73 2.26 18.30 8.97
CA ASP A 73 3.12 18.45 10.14
C ASP A 73 2.33 18.91 11.39
N LYS A 74 3.06 19.28 12.45
CA LYS A 74 2.45 19.73 13.72
C LYS A 74 1.66 21.03 13.58
N ASP A 75 2.02 21.86 12.60
CA ASP A 75 1.40 23.16 12.32
C ASP A 75 0.29 23.04 11.27
N LYS A 76 -0.03 21.81 10.84
CA LYS A 76 -1.02 21.47 9.79
C LYS A 76 -0.62 22.00 8.42
N GLU A 77 0.66 22.21 8.19
CA GLU A 77 1.20 22.59 6.90
C GLU A 77 1.67 21.37 6.11
N ILE A 78 1.88 21.54 4.81
CA ILE A 78 2.40 20.50 3.92
C ILE A 78 3.93 20.55 4.02
N PRO A 79 4.58 19.57 4.65
CA PRO A 79 6.03 19.55 4.76
C PRO A 79 6.71 19.30 3.41
N GLU A 80 7.92 19.86 3.26
CA GLU A 80 8.77 19.66 2.08
C GLU A 80 9.11 18.17 1.87
N GLY A 81 9.18 17.76 0.60
CA GLY A 81 9.43 16.36 0.24
C GLY A 81 8.23 15.42 0.33
N GLN A 82 7.01 15.93 0.58
CA GLN A 82 5.79 15.09 0.63
C GLN A 82 5.56 14.29 -0.65
N GLY A 83 5.88 14.86 -1.83
CA GLY A 83 5.73 14.18 -3.11
C GLY A 83 6.51 12.88 -3.20
N ILE A 84 7.66 12.80 -2.54
CA ILE A 84 8.49 11.59 -2.47
C ILE A 84 7.76 10.50 -1.68
N CYS A 85 7.20 10.84 -0.52
CA CYS A 85 6.42 9.90 0.30
C CYS A 85 5.16 9.41 -0.40
N ASN A 86 4.43 10.31 -1.08
CA ASN A 86 3.23 9.94 -1.85
C ASN A 86 3.57 9.00 -3.01
N SER A 87 4.66 9.28 -3.73
CA SER A 87 5.13 8.43 -4.84
C SER A 87 5.54 7.05 -4.33
N LEU A 88 6.28 7.00 -3.21
CA LEU A 88 6.74 5.76 -2.61
C LEU A 88 5.57 4.93 -2.03
N LEU A 89 4.57 5.57 -1.44
CA LEU A 89 3.36 4.90 -0.97
C LEU A 89 2.58 4.29 -2.14
N SER A 90 2.44 5.03 -3.24
CA SER A 90 1.77 4.54 -4.45
C SER A 90 2.52 3.34 -5.04
N GLU A 91 3.86 3.44 -5.18
CA GLU A 91 4.71 2.34 -5.63
C GLU A 91 4.54 1.08 -4.78
N CYS A 92 4.46 1.21 -3.45
CA CYS A 92 4.21 0.07 -2.57
C CYS A 92 2.84 -0.59 -2.80
N TYR A 93 1.79 0.22 -3.01
CA TYR A 93 0.47 -0.32 -3.34
C TYR A 93 0.46 -1.02 -4.71
N ASP A 94 1.13 -0.44 -5.71
CA ASP A 94 1.24 -1.05 -7.04
C ASP A 94 1.91 -2.43 -6.97
N ILE A 95 3.04 -2.54 -6.25
CA ILE A 95 3.73 -3.83 -6.06
C ILE A 95 2.84 -4.83 -5.31
N LEU A 96 2.12 -4.36 -4.28
CA LEU A 96 1.22 -5.20 -3.50
C LEU A 96 0.08 -5.76 -4.36
N TYR A 97 -0.55 -4.92 -5.18
CA TYR A 97 -1.63 -5.36 -6.07
C TYR A 97 -1.15 -6.34 -7.13
N GLU A 98 0.02 -6.10 -7.71
CA GLU A 98 0.65 -7.03 -8.65
C GLU A 98 0.91 -8.40 -8.01
N LEU A 99 1.38 -8.42 -6.76
CA LEU A 99 1.55 -9.66 -6.00
C LEU A 99 0.22 -10.37 -5.72
N GLN A 100 -0.83 -9.63 -5.37
CA GLN A 100 -2.16 -10.21 -5.16
C GLN A 100 -2.71 -10.84 -6.43
N ASP A 101 -2.60 -10.15 -7.56
CA ASP A 101 -3.05 -10.63 -8.87
C ASP A 101 -2.33 -11.94 -9.24
N SER A 102 -1.01 -11.99 -9.01
CA SER A 102 -0.21 -13.20 -9.27
C SER A 102 -0.63 -14.42 -8.43
N VAL A 103 -1.12 -14.21 -7.20
CA VAL A 103 -1.61 -15.30 -6.34
C VAL A 103 -3.02 -15.73 -6.74
N VAL A 104 -3.87 -14.79 -7.17
CA VAL A 104 -5.23 -15.10 -7.62
C VAL A 104 -5.19 -15.98 -8.87
N ASP A 105 -4.33 -15.65 -9.83
CA ASP A 105 -4.12 -16.45 -11.04
C ASP A 105 -3.69 -17.89 -10.75
N GLU A 106 -2.92 -18.13 -9.68
CA GLU A 106 -2.53 -19.48 -9.25
C GLU A 106 -3.65 -20.24 -8.53
N SER A 107 -4.54 -19.55 -7.82
CA SER A 107 -5.68 -20.14 -7.10
C SER A 107 -6.91 -20.43 -7.97
N GLY A 108 -6.93 -19.99 -9.23
CA GLY A 108 -8.06 -20.15 -10.17
C GLY A 108 -8.35 -21.58 -10.68
N SER A 109 -7.91 -22.62 -9.97
CA SER A 109 -8.16 -24.03 -10.33
C SER A 109 -9.18 -24.75 -9.44
N ASP A 110 -9.29 -24.44 -8.14
CA ASP A 110 -9.89 -25.41 -7.19
C ASP A 110 -10.84 -24.77 -6.16
N ASP A 111 -11.92 -24.10 -6.58
CA ASP A 111 -13.05 -23.80 -5.68
C ASP A 111 -14.41 -23.93 -6.41
N GLU A 112 -14.75 -25.15 -6.84
CA GLU A 112 -16.14 -25.59 -6.94
C GLU A 112 -16.52 -26.40 -5.69
N GLU A 113 -17.74 -26.15 -5.17
CA GLU A 113 -18.42 -26.78 -4.02
C GLU A 113 -18.06 -26.17 -2.64
N GLU A 114 -18.98 -25.62 -1.83
CA GLU A 114 -20.33 -26.09 -1.54
C GLU A 114 -21.23 -24.90 -1.14
N SER A 115 -22.23 -24.62 -1.97
CA SER A 115 -23.38 -23.81 -1.59
C SER A 115 -24.52 -24.75 -1.24
N SER A 116 -24.69 -25.09 0.04
CA SER A 116 -25.97 -25.62 0.51
C SER A 116 -26.21 -25.36 2.01
N GLU A 117 -27.40 -24.79 2.29
CA GLU A 117 -28.15 -24.85 3.54
C GLU A 117 -27.58 -24.07 4.76
N LEU A 118 -28.20 -22.97 5.21
CA LEU A 118 -29.43 -23.05 6.02
C LEU A 118 -30.31 -21.81 5.85
N ARG A 119 -31.39 -21.98 5.08
CA ARG A 119 -32.57 -21.11 5.14
C ARG A 119 -33.49 -21.64 6.25
N GLY A 120 -33.29 -21.16 7.47
CA GLY A 120 -34.05 -21.56 8.66
C GLY A 120 -34.80 -20.41 9.31
N SER A 121 -35.53 -19.59 8.53
CA SER A 121 -36.50 -18.65 9.12
C SER A 121 -37.77 -19.41 9.50
N LYS A 122 -38.10 -19.42 10.79
CA LYS A 122 -39.47 -19.22 11.29
C LYS A 122 -39.44 -18.97 12.80
N GLY A 123 -39.52 -17.69 13.15
CA GLY A 123 -40.20 -17.32 14.37
C GLY A 123 -41.66 -17.75 14.25
N LEU A 124 -42.14 -18.47 15.25
CA LEU A 124 -43.55 -18.56 15.57
C LEU A 124 -43.67 -18.50 17.09
N GLU A 125 -43.85 -17.27 17.58
CA GLU A 125 -44.29 -16.94 18.93
C GLU A 125 -45.80 -17.16 18.99
N VAL A 126 -46.28 -18.30 19.52
CA VAL A 126 -47.69 -18.47 19.93
C VAL A 126 -47.79 -19.56 21.03
N VAL A 127 -48.11 -19.11 22.25
CA VAL A 127 -48.94 -19.75 23.30
C VAL A 127 -48.40 -21.03 23.96
N VAL A 128 -47.98 -20.93 25.24
CA VAL A 128 -48.79 -21.32 26.42
C VAL A 128 -48.45 -20.40 27.59
#